data_AF-A0A1G0XLA2-F1
#
_entry.id   AF-A0A1G0XLA2-F1
#
_cell.length_a   1.000
_cell.length_b   1.000
_cell.length_c   1.000
_cell.angle_alpha   90.00
_cell.angle_beta   90.00
_cell.angle_gamma   90.00
#
_symmetry.space_group_name_H-M   'P 1'
#
loop_
_entity.id
_entity.type
_entity.pdbx_description
1 polymer ?
#
loop_
_entity_poly.entity_id
_entity_poly.type
_entity_poly.pdbx_seq_one_letter_code
_entity_poly.pdbx_strand_id
1 'polypeptide(L)' 'MLNEEKSRSAGIHDPVCGMEIKDISKDERMEHNDKTYYFCTTLCRIQFEQNPEKYVKRDDSDEHKHHHHH' A
#
# COMPACT_ATOMS: atom_id res chain seq x y z
N MET A 1 -18.15 23.93 -18.59
CA MET A 1 -17.78 22.77 -19.45
C MET A 1 -16.31 22.48 -19.16
N LEU A 2 -15.84 21.51 -18.39
CA LEU A 2 -16.38 20.41 -17.59
C LEU A 2 -15.59 20.45 -16.26
N ASN A 3 -16.28 20.34 -15.14
CA ASN A 3 -15.67 19.95 -13.87
C ASN A 3 -15.35 18.45 -14.02
N GLU A 4 -14.08 18.06 -13.92
CA GLU A 4 -13.74 16.65 -13.70
C GLU A 4 -12.84 16.58 -12.48
N GLU A 5 -13.52 16.64 -11.35
CA GLU A 5 -12.99 16.39 -10.03
C GLU A 5 -12.39 14.98 -9.97
N LYS A 6 -11.35 14.85 -9.14
CA LYS A 6 -11.01 13.61 -8.42
C LYS A 6 -10.13 12.59 -9.15
N SER A 7 -8.86 12.96 -9.35
CA SER A 7 -7.79 11.96 -9.36
C SER A 7 -7.08 12.03 -8.01
N ARG A 8 -7.70 11.47 -6.97
CA ARG A 8 -6.88 10.79 -5.94
C ARG A 8 -6.24 9.64 -6.71
N SER A 9 -5.11 9.90 -7.36
CA SER A 9 -4.23 8.87 -7.86
C SER A 9 -3.84 8.07 -6.62
N ALA A 10 -4.64 7.05 -6.32
CA ALA A 10 -4.24 5.97 -5.44
C ALA A 10 -3.11 5.26 -6.17
N GLY A 11 -1.97 5.94 -6.25
CA GLY A 11 -0.71 5.38 -6.69
C GLY A 11 -0.47 4.20 -5.78
N ILE A 12 -0.18 3.07 -6.40
CA ILE A 12 0.15 1.88 -5.65
C ILE A 12 1.54 2.15 -5.09
N HIS A 13 1.64 2.27 -3.77
CA HIS A 13 2.91 2.55 -3.12
C HIS A 13 3.51 1.24 -2.62
N ASP A 14 4.79 1.05 -2.92
CA ASP A 14 5.54 -0.06 -2.37
C ASP A 14 5.67 0.12 -0.84
N PRO A 15 5.21 -0.83 -0.01
CA PRO A 15 5.23 -0.66 1.44
C PRO A 15 6.63 -0.78 2.05
N VAL A 16 7.62 -1.28 1.30
CA VAL A 16 9.02 -1.42 1.71
C VAL A 16 9.77 -0.11 1.46
N CYS A 17 9.74 0.40 0.23
CA CYS A 17 10.51 1.59 -0.15
C CYS A 17 9.71 2.90 -0.15
N GLY A 18 8.37 2.84 -0.14
CA GLY A 18 7.49 4.01 -0.21
C GLY A 18 7.44 4.68 -1.58
N MET A 19 8.02 4.05 -2.61
CA MET A 19 8.01 4.58 -3.98
C MET A 19 6.67 4.31 -4.66
N GLU A 20 6.20 5.28 -5.45
CA GLU A 20 5.03 5.12 -6.30
C GLU A 20 5.34 4.15 -7.46
N ILE A 21 4.56 3.07 -7.55
CA ILE A 21 4.60 2.10 -8.64
C ILE A 21 3.69 2.64 -9.74
N LYS A 22 4.32 3.11 -10.83
CA LYS A 22 3.62 3.59 -12.02
C LYS A 22 3.25 2.46 -12.98
N ASP A 23 3.99 1.35 -12.92
CA ASP A 23 3.80 0.20 -13.79
C ASP A 23 3.62 -1.05 -12.93
N ILE A 24 2.39 -1.54 -12.87
CA ILE A 24 2.03 -2.74 -12.12
C ILE A 24 2.30 -3.97 -12.98
N SER A 25 3.53 -4.49 -12.88
CA SER A 25 3.86 -5.81 -13.44
C SER A 25 3.26 -6.91 -12.56
N LYS A 26 2.53 -7.84 -13.17
CA LYS A 26 1.85 -8.95 -12.47
C LYS A 26 2.81 -9.88 -11.73
N ASP A 27 4.08 -9.89 -12.11
CA ASP A 27 5.12 -10.76 -11.54
C ASP A 27 5.56 -10.36 -10.12
N GLU A 28 5.27 -9.13 -9.67
CA GLU A 28 5.77 -8.60 -8.40
C GLU A 28 4.63 -8.16 -7.46
N ARG A 29 3.52 -8.90 -7.47
CA ARG A 29 2.40 -8.74 -6.51
C ARG A 29 2.33 -9.91 -5.53
N MET A 30 1.88 -9.65 -4.30
CA MET A 30 1.70 -10.66 -3.26
C MET A 30 0.38 -10.45 -2.54
N GLU A 31 -0.40 -11.52 -2.39
CA GLU A 31 -1.62 -11.49 -1.58
C GLU A 31 -1.29 -11.82 -0.13
N HIS A 32 -1.72 -10.96 0.79
CA HIS A 32 -1.50 -11.12 2.22
C HIS A 32 -2.67 -10.48 3.00
N ASN A 33 -3.26 -11.22 3.94
CA ASN A 33 -4.43 -10.77 4.71
C ASN A 33 -5.60 -10.29 3.83
N ASP A 34 -5.94 -11.03 2.76
CA ASP A 34 -6.99 -10.66 1.78
C ASP A 34 -6.72 -9.33 1.03
N LYS A 35 -5.53 -8.73 1.19
CA LYS A 35 -5.08 -7.54 0.49
C LYS A 35 -4.01 -7.92 -0.55
N THR A 36 -4.08 -7.33 -1.75
CA THR A 36 -3.03 -7.47 -2.76
C THR A 36 -2.02 -6.32 -2.60
N TYR A 37 -0.78 -6.67 -2.29
CA TYR A 37 0.36 -5.76 -2.25
C TYR A 37 1.14 -5.84 -3.55
N TYR A 38 1.75 -4.73 -3.96
CA TYR A 38 2.58 -4.63 -5.14
C TYR A 38 3.94 -4.08 -4.77
N PHE A 39 4.96 -4.55 -5.48
CA PHE A 39 6.34 -4.18 -5.25
C PHE A 39 6.97 -3.65 -6.53
N CYS A 40 7.89 -2.69 -6.37
CA CYS A 40 8.61 -2.13 -7.52
C CYS A 40 9.70 -3.07 -8.05
N THR A 41 10.14 -4.02 -7.23
CA THR A 41 11.22 -4.95 -7.52
C THR A 41 11.09 -6.22 -6.68
N THR A 42 11.74 -7.29 -7.14
CA THR A 42 11.73 -8.60 -6.49
C THR A 42 12.41 -8.52 -5.13
N LEU A 43 13.38 -7.63 -4.98
CA LEU A 43 14.02 -7.34 -3.70
C LEU A 43 13.01 -6.81 -2.68
N CYS A 44 12.14 -5.88 -3.07
CA CYS A 44 11.09 -5.36 -2.18
C CYS A 44 10.08 -6.46 -1.83
N ARG A 45 9.69 -7.31 -2.80
CA ARG A 45 8.85 -8.49 -2.54
C ARG A 45 9.49 -9.42 -1.51
N ILE A 46 10.76 -9.77 -1.67
CA ILE A 46 11.49 -10.66 -0.74
C ILE A 46 11.57 -10.03 0.66
N GLN A 47 11.85 -8.72 0.74
CA GLN A 47 11.95 -8.03 2.02
C GLN A 47 10.60 -7.94 2.75
N PHE A 48 9.52 -7.79 1.99
CA PHE A 48 8.16 -7.90 2.51
C PHE A 48 7.85 -9.34 2.94
N GLU A 49 8.19 -10.35 2.14
CA GLU A 49 7.99 -11.77 2.46
C GLU A 49 8.72 -12.20 3.74
N GLN A 50 9.92 -11.64 4.00
CA GLN A 50 10.66 -11.88 5.23
C GLN A 50 10.01 -11.24 6.47
N ASN A 51 9.32 -10.11 6.32
CA ASN A 51 8.77 -9.35 7.46
C ASN A 51 7.41 -8.69 7.13
N PRO A 52 6.38 -9.45 6.71
CA PRO A 52 5.15 -8.87 6.16
C PRO A 52 4.35 -8.13 7.24
N GLU A 53 4.36 -8.64 8.48
CA GLU A 53 3.66 -8.04 9.61
C GLU A 53 4.11 -6.59 9.92
N LYS A 54 5.38 -6.26 9.63
CA LYS A 54 5.91 -4.91 9.86
C LYS A 54 5.36 -3.89 8.87
N TYR A 55 5.07 -4.35 7.66
CA TYR A 55 4.60 -3.52 6.55
C TYR A 55 3.07 -3.44 6.52
N VAL A 56 2.38 -4.54 6.83
CA VAL A 56 0.91 -4.65 6.81
C VAL A 56 0.27 -3.85 7.96
N LYS A 57 0.92 -3.78 9.14
CA LYS A 57 0.40 -3.03 10.30
C LYS A 57 0.24 -1.53 10.05
N ARG A 58 1.01 -0.94 9.12
CA ARG A 58 0.94 0.49 8.83
C ARG A 58 -0.33 0.90 8.07
N ASP A 59 -0.92 -0.02 7.30
CA ASP A 59 -2.13 0.24 6.50
C ASP A 59 -3.42 0.16 7.34
N ASP A 60 -3.41 -0.60 8.43
CA ASP A 60 -4.55 -0.75 9.36
C ASP A 60 -4.56 0.29 10.50
N SER A 61 -3.60 1.22 10.51
CA SER A 61 -3.46 2.21 11.57
C SER A 61 -4.18 3.55 11.31
N ASP A 62 -5.00 3.65 10.25
CA ASP A 62 -5.91 4.79 10.06
C ASP A 62 -7.24 4.61 10.83
N GLU A 63 -7.28 3.72 11.82
CA GLU A 63 -8.26 3.82 12.91
C GLU A 63 -7.82 4.96 13.85
N HIS A 64 -8.05 6.20 13.43
CA HIS A 64 -8.11 7.34 14.35
C HIS A 64 -9.27 7.10 15.33
N LYS A 65 -8.97 6.35 16.39
CA LYS A 65 -9.65 6.42 17.68
C LYS A 65 -9.48 7.83 18.23
N HIS A 66 -10.28 8.78 17.75
CA HIS A 66 -10.53 9.98 18.54
C HIS A 66 -11.54 9.60 19.62
N HIS A 67 -11.01 9.04 20.71
CA HIS A 67 -11.75 8.84 21.94
C HIS A 67 -12.41 10.15 22.39
N HIS A 68 -13.69 10.02 22.68
CA HIS A 68 -14.53 10.84 23.53
C HIS A 68 -13.78 11.66 24.60
N HIS A 69 -13.99 12.98 24.64
CA HIS A 69 -13.96 13.74 25.88
C HIS A 69 -15.19 14.67 25.92
N HIS A 70 -15.94 14.50 27.01
CA HIS A 70 -17.16 15.14 27.50
C HIS A 70 -17.27 16.67 27.31
#